data_AF-A0A7S0NKM2-F1
#
_entry.id   AF-A0A7S0NKM2-F1
#
_cell.length_a   1.000
_cell.length_b   1.000
_cell.length_c   1.000
_cell.angle_alpha   90.00
_cell.angle_beta   90.00
_cell.angle_gamma   90.00
#
_symmetry.space_group_name_H-M   'P 1'
#
loop_
_entity.id
_entity.type
_entity.pdbx_description
1 polymer ?
#
loop_
_entity_poly.entity_id
_entity_poly.type
_entity_poly.pdbx_seq_one_letter_code
_entity_poly.pdbx_strand_id
1 'polypeptide(L)'
;RHPGARVPRPRTLSDDLSGSVAARSWNPLSVLAPPDISGDLLASVATLVLRGVLRSADDVRFVVDCSAGDLIQGRVDGVTLSGERWVSPLDLSCERIRCVVGAVEIDTIALLTKQSVELRTTPEGTCEVSFDARDFGNFLVHPQFENAVRRSRREWGFDVTFRRDGVRLEDGAVVYFVTRGGCGGGGAEGWDE
;
A
#
# COMPACT_ATOMS: atom_id res chain seq x y z
N ARG A 1 77.73 4.14 -5.98
CA ARG A 1 77.19 2.77 -5.83
C ARG A 1 75.77 2.89 -5.27
N HIS A 2 74.81 2.35 -6.02
CA HIS A 2 73.39 2.06 -5.73
C HIS A 2 72.42 3.15 -5.20
N PRO A 3 71.34 3.44 -5.95
CA PRO A 3 70.13 4.10 -5.49
C PRO A 3 69.05 3.07 -5.05
N GLY A 4 68.17 3.45 -4.13
CA GLY A 4 66.99 2.68 -3.70
C GLY A 4 66.61 3.10 -2.27
N ALA A 5 65.36 3.38 -1.88
CA ALA A 5 64.07 3.08 -2.47
C ALA A 5 63.08 4.22 -2.17
N ARG A 6 62.12 4.42 -3.10
CA ARG A 6 60.99 5.35 -2.94
C ARG A 6 59.97 4.76 -1.97
N VAL A 7 59.63 5.51 -0.93
CA VAL A 7 58.47 5.24 -0.06
C VAL A 7 57.19 5.61 -0.83
N PRO A 8 56.16 4.75 -0.92
CA PRO A 8 54.89 5.12 -1.53
C PRO A 8 54.13 6.04 -0.58
N ARG A 9 53.72 7.23 -1.05
CA ARG A 9 52.73 8.07 -0.36
C ARG A 9 51.36 7.37 -0.42
N PRO A 10 50.56 7.39 0.66
CA PRO A 10 49.16 7.00 0.59
C PRO A 10 48.44 7.95 -0.37
N ARG A 11 47.77 7.38 -1.37
CA ARG A 11 46.85 8.12 -2.23
C ARG A 11 45.69 8.58 -1.36
N THR A 12 45.58 9.88 -1.15
CA THR A 12 44.33 10.51 -0.74
C THR A 12 43.33 10.29 -1.86
N LEU A 13 42.32 9.46 -1.58
CA LEU A 13 41.12 9.33 -2.38
C LEU A 13 40.41 10.67 -2.31
N SER A 14 40.63 11.51 -3.32
CA SER A 14 39.82 12.72 -3.51
C SER A 14 38.39 12.28 -3.82
N ASP A 15 37.48 12.96 -3.15
CA ASP A 15 36.07 13.08 -3.47
C ASP A 15 35.78 13.06 -4.97
N ASP A 16 35.04 12.04 -5.39
CA ASP A 16 34.13 12.13 -6.53
C ASP A 16 32.75 11.64 -6.08
N LEU A 17 32.09 12.50 -5.30
CA LEU A 17 30.64 12.54 -5.23
C LEU A 17 30.13 13.11 -6.56
N SER A 18 29.87 12.22 -7.52
CA SER A 18 28.94 12.52 -8.61
C SER A 18 27.93 11.40 -8.70
N GLY A 19 26.72 11.74 -8.26
CA GLY A 19 25.61 10.83 -8.13
C GLY A 19 25.17 10.22 -9.45
N SER A 20 24.98 8.92 -9.43
CA SER A 20 23.90 8.25 -10.13
C SER A 20 23.72 6.90 -9.47
N VAL A 21 22.88 6.86 -8.42
CA VAL A 21 22.26 5.60 -7.99
C VAL A 21 21.18 5.31 -9.03
N ALA A 22 21.63 4.96 -10.23
CA ALA A 22 20.78 4.30 -11.20
C ALA A 22 20.27 3.03 -10.50
N ALA A 23 18.96 3.00 -10.27
CA ALA A 23 18.24 1.84 -9.78
C ALA A 23 18.78 0.61 -10.52
N ARG A 24 19.49 -0.25 -9.79
CA ARG A 24 19.86 -1.57 -10.28
C ARG A 24 18.55 -2.25 -10.59
N SER A 25 18.23 -2.44 -11.87
CA SER A 25 17.10 -3.22 -12.33
C SER A 25 17.34 -4.69 -11.94
N TRP A 26 17.03 -5.00 -10.69
CA TRP A 26 16.88 -6.38 -10.25
C TRP A 26 15.64 -6.92 -10.94
N ASN A 27 15.86 -7.87 -11.86
CA ASN A 27 14.78 -8.62 -12.50
C ASN A 27 14.68 -10.00 -11.82
N PRO A 28 13.81 -10.16 -10.81
CA PRO A 28 13.67 -11.41 -10.06
C PRO A 28 13.15 -12.58 -10.92
N LEU A 29 12.69 -12.30 -12.15
CA LEU A 29 12.17 -13.31 -13.08
C LEU A 29 13.25 -13.98 -13.93
N SER A 30 14.52 -13.57 -13.80
CA SER A 30 15.64 -14.17 -14.58
C SER A 30 16.06 -15.56 -14.11
N VAL A 31 15.40 -16.09 -13.07
CA VAL A 31 15.70 -17.37 -12.44
C VAL A 31 14.46 -18.28 -12.59
N LEU A 32 14.49 -19.12 -13.63
CA LEU A 32 13.89 -20.48 -13.68
C LEU A 32 12.40 -20.67 -14.03
N ALA A 33 12.15 -21.69 -14.86
CA ALA A 33 10.91 -22.48 -14.97
C ALA A 33 11.24 -23.85 -15.64
N PRO A 34 10.47 -24.98 -15.50
CA PRO A 34 9.44 -25.37 -14.51
C PRO A 34 9.63 -26.85 -13.98
N PRO A 35 8.85 -27.43 -13.01
CA PRO A 35 7.38 -27.65 -13.00
C PRO A 35 6.64 -27.21 -11.71
N ASP A 36 5.35 -26.86 -11.81
CA ASP A 36 4.39 -26.49 -10.73
C ASP A 36 4.74 -25.35 -9.75
N ILE A 37 5.58 -24.40 -10.18
CA ILE A 37 6.11 -23.26 -9.40
C ILE A 37 5.30 -21.95 -9.61
N SER A 38 4.24 -21.97 -10.42
CA SER A 38 3.58 -20.75 -10.91
C SER A 38 2.88 -19.89 -9.84
N GLY A 39 2.12 -20.53 -8.94
CA GLY A 39 1.40 -19.84 -7.86
C GLY A 39 2.35 -19.25 -6.82
N ASP A 40 3.32 -20.04 -6.37
CA ASP A 40 4.32 -19.61 -5.37
C ASP A 40 5.21 -18.47 -5.89
N LEU A 41 5.55 -18.47 -7.18
CA LEU A 41 6.27 -17.37 -7.80
C LEU A 41 5.43 -16.08 -7.79
N LEU A 42 4.17 -16.15 -8.22
CA LEU A 42 3.29 -14.98 -8.22
C LEU A 42 3.07 -14.45 -6.80
N ALA A 43 2.87 -15.35 -5.83
CA ALA A 43 2.77 -15.01 -4.41
C ALA A 43 4.04 -14.32 -3.89
N SER A 44 5.23 -14.80 -4.28
CA SER A 44 6.51 -14.23 -3.89
C SER A 44 6.73 -12.84 -4.50
N VAL A 45 6.43 -12.67 -5.78
CA VAL A 45 6.52 -11.37 -6.47
C VAL A 45 5.53 -10.38 -5.86
N ALA A 46 4.26 -10.79 -5.66
CA ALA A 46 3.24 -9.95 -5.03
C ALA A 46 3.65 -9.53 -3.60
N THR A 47 4.20 -10.46 -2.81
CA THR A 47 4.71 -10.17 -1.47
C THR A 47 5.85 -9.14 -1.51
N LEU A 48 6.81 -9.30 -2.42
CA LEU A 48 7.95 -8.41 -2.54
C LEU A 48 7.54 -7.00 -3.00
N VAL A 49 6.68 -6.92 -4.03
CA VAL A 49 6.13 -5.65 -4.52
C VAL A 49 5.36 -4.95 -3.41
N LEU A 50 4.48 -5.67 -2.69
CA LEU A 50 3.69 -5.07 -1.62
C LEU A 50 4.59 -4.55 -0.48
N ARG A 51 5.58 -5.34 -0.04
CA ARG A 51 6.55 -4.88 0.97
C ARG A 51 7.36 -3.67 0.50
N GLY A 52 7.64 -3.58 -0.79
CA GLY A 52 8.37 -2.44 -1.38
C GLY A 52 7.57 -1.14 -1.45
N VAL A 53 6.23 -1.22 -1.49
CA VAL A 53 5.37 -0.02 -1.52
C VAL A 53 4.83 0.38 -0.14
N LEU A 54 4.79 -0.54 0.82
CA LEU A 54 4.38 -0.23 2.19
C LEU A 54 5.49 0.50 2.94
N ARG A 55 5.11 1.42 3.82
CA ARG A 55 6.06 2.11 4.72
C ARG A 55 6.57 1.16 5.80
N SER A 56 5.67 0.34 6.33
CA SER A 56 5.97 -0.76 7.26
C SER A 56 4.91 -1.83 7.13
N ALA A 57 5.31 -3.08 7.34
CA ALA A 57 4.40 -4.22 7.41
C ALA A 57 5.12 -5.42 8.01
N ASP A 58 4.40 -6.19 8.79
CA ASP A 58 4.85 -7.45 9.37
C ASP A 58 4.01 -8.62 8.84
N ASP A 59 4.62 -9.81 8.83
CA ASP A 59 3.97 -11.09 8.48
C ASP A 59 3.13 -11.08 7.20
N VAL A 60 3.53 -10.24 6.23
CA VAL A 60 2.88 -10.19 4.90
C VAL A 60 3.05 -11.52 4.20
N ARG A 61 1.93 -12.14 3.85
CA ARG A 61 1.84 -13.39 3.13
C ARG A 61 0.78 -13.30 2.04
N PHE A 62 1.16 -13.79 0.86
CA PHE A 62 0.23 -14.10 -0.22
C PHE A 62 0.17 -15.61 -0.42
N VAL A 63 -1.02 -16.11 -0.73
CA VAL A 63 -1.27 -17.45 -1.23
C VAL A 63 -2.05 -17.28 -2.52
N VAL A 64 -1.57 -17.89 -3.60
CA VAL A 64 -2.17 -17.80 -4.93
C VAL A 64 -2.53 -19.21 -5.34
N ASP A 65 -3.82 -19.42 -5.60
CA ASP A 65 -4.35 -20.67 -6.12
C ASP A 65 -4.43 -20.56 -7.65
N CYS A 66 -3.51 -21.21 -8.35
CA CYS A 66 -3.56 -21.35 -9.81
C CYS A 66 -2.77 -22.56 -10.31
N SER A 67 -3.25 -23.16 -11.40
CA SER A 67 -2.43 -24.12 -12.16
C SER A 67 -1.48 -23.40 -13.11
N ALA A 68 -0.38 -24.06 -13.52
CA ALA A 68 0.56 -23.49 -14.48
C ALA A 68 -0.08 -23.21 -15.86
N GLY A 69 -1.04 -24.05 -16.27
CA GLY A 69 -1.80 -23.85 -17.50
C GLY A 69 -2.73 -22.64 -17.44
N ASP A 70 -3.40 -22.46 -16.30
CA ASP A 70 -4.28 -21.32 -16.07
C ASP A 70 -3.50 -20.01 -16.01
N LEU A 71 -2.31 -20.00 -15.38
CA LEU A 71 -1.46 -18.81 -15.34
C LEU A 71 -1.02 -18.35 -16.74
N ILE A 72 -0.68 -19.27 -17.65
CA ILE A 72 -0.32 -18.93 -19.04
C ILE A 72 -1.50 -18.27 -19.76
N GLN A 73 -2.72 -18.71 -19.44
CA GLN A 73 -3.95 -18.11 -19.95
C GLN A 73 -4.34 -16.81 -19.22
N GLY A 74 -3.61 -16.45 -18.17
CA GLY A 74 -3.87 -15.28 -17.34
C GLY A 74 -4.97 -15.49 -16.31
N ARG A 75 -5.32 -16.72 -15.96
CA ARG A 75 -6.32 -17.04 -14.95
C ARG A 75 -5.68 -17.42 -13.62
N VAL A 76 -6.20 -16.85 -12.55
CA VAL A 76 -5.90 -17.20 -11.16
C VAL A 76 -7.22 -17.52 -10.48
N ASP A 77 -7.32 -18.67 -9.81
CA ASP A 77 -8.58 -19.15 -9.23
C ASP A 77 -8.89 -18.46 -7.90
N GLY A 78 -7.84 -18.05 -7.17
CA GLY A 78 -7.99 -17.31 -5.92
C GLY A 78 -6.70 -16.69 -5.44
N VAL A 79 -6.83 -15.61 -4.67
CA VAL A 79 -5.71 -14.98 -3.97
C VAL A 79 -6.12 -14.72 -2.53
N THR A 80 -5.35 -15.26 -1.59
CA THR A 80 -5.44 -14.89 -0.18
C THR A 80 -4.26 -14.00 0.18
N LEU A 81 -4.56 -12.86 0.76
CA LEU A 81 -3.62 -11.88 1.27
C LEU A 81 -3.81 -11.74 2.78
N SER A 82 -2.74 -11.84 3.54
CA SER A 82 -2.75 -11.56 4.97
C SER A 82 -1.53 -10.77 5.41
N GLY A 83 -1.66 -10.03 6.51
CA GLY A 83 -0.51 -9.46 7.21
C GLY A 83 -0.92 -8.61 8.40
N GLU A 84 0.09 -8.11 9.11
CA GLU A 84 -0.08 -7.39 10.38
C GLU A 84 0.72 -6.07 10.41
N ARG A 85 0.25 -5.10 11.19
CA ARG A 85 0.91 -3.80 11.43
C ARG A 85 1.26 -3.07 10.12
N TRP A 86 0.31 -3.05 9.19
CA TRP A 86 0.49 -2.41 7.89
C TRP A 86 0.41 -0.91 8.00
N VAL A 87 1.26 -0.21 7.26
CA VAL A 87 1.21 1.24 7.08
C VAL A 87 1.52 1.57 5.64
N SER A 88 0.57 2.19 4.94
CA SER A 88 0.77 2.68 3.57
C SER A 88 1.59 3.98 3.55
N PRO A 89 2.13 4.40 2.39
CA PRO A 89 2.79 5.70 2.24
C PRO A 89 1.91 6.90 2.64
N LEU A 90 0.60 6.77 2.50
CA LEU A 90 -0.40 7.78 2.88
C LEU A 90 -0.97 7.56 4.29
N ASP A 91 -0.26 6.81 5.14
CA ASP A 91 -0.58 6.58 6.55
C ASP A 91 -1.85 5.75 6.81
N LEU A 92 -2.42 5.13 5.76
CA LEU A 92 -3.49 4.14 5.94
C LEU A 92 -2.91 2.92 6.63
N SER A 93 -3.40 2.60 7.83
CA SER A 93 -2.81 1.62 8.73
C SER A 93 -3.83 0.63 9.27
N CYS A 94 -3.36 -0.56 9.63
CA CYS A 94 -4.15 -1.57 10.31
C CYS A 94 -3.31 -2.51 11.16
N GLU A 95 -3.90 -3.01 12.25
CA GLU A 95 -3.33 -4.09 13.05
C GLU A 95 -3.23 -5.40 12.28
N ARG A 96 -4.30 -5.75 11.56
CA ARG A 96 -4.40 -6.98 10.78
C ARG A 96 -5.26 -6.78 9.55
N ILE A 97 -4.86 -7.42 8.46
CA ILE A 97 -5.66 -7.53 7.25
C ILE A 97 -5.68 -8.97 6.78
N ARG A 98 -6.84 -9.41 6.31
CA ARG A 98 -7.00 -10.66 5.58
C ARG A 98 -8.00 -10.44 4.45
N CYS A 99 -7.53 -10.49 3.21
CA CYS A 99 -8.41 -10.47 2.05
C CYS A 99 -8.38 -11.84 1.36
N VAL A 100 -9.55 -12.34 0.98
CA VAL A 100 -9.73 -13.54 0.16
C VAL A 100 -10.45 -13.10 -1.10
N VAL A 101 -9.73 -13.14 -2.21
CA VAL A 101 -10.22 -12.77 -3.53
C VAL A 101 -10.46 -14.06 -4.31
N GLY A 102 -11.61 -14.14 -4.99
CA GLY A 102 -11.93 -15.24 -5.89
C GLY A 102 -11.15 -15.16 -7.20
N ALA A 103 -11.72 -15.74 -8.24
CA ALA A 103 -11.05 -15.84 -9.53
C ALA A 103 -10.78 -14.45 -10.14
N VAL A 104 -9.55 -14.24 -10.60
CA VAL A 104 -9.11 -13.00 -11.26
C VAL A 104 -8.39 -13.31 -12.56
N GLU A 105 -8.54 -12.39 -13.51
CA GLU A 105 -7.78 -12.45 -14.76
C GLU A 105 -6.66 -11.43 -14.72
N ILE A 106 -5.44 -11.87 -15.03
CA ILE A 106 -4.22 -11.08 -15.06
C ILE A 106 -3.82 -10.84 -16.51
N ASP A 107 -3.35 -9.64 -16.82
CA ASP A 107 -2.74 -9.34 -18.09
C ASP A 107 -1.33 -9.95 -18.18
N THR A 108 -1.25 -11.13 -18.78
CA THR A 108 0.01 -11.86 -19.00
C THR A 108 0.98 -11.10 -19.89
N ILE A 109 0.49 -10.25 -20.81
CA ILE A 109 1.35 -9.43 -21.65
C ILE A 109 1.99 -8.34 -20.78
N ALA A 110 1.22 -7.65 -19.93
CA ALA A 110 1.76 -6.67 -18.99
C ALA A 110 2.75 -7.31 -18.00
N LEU A 111 2.44 -8.51 -17.50
CA LEU A 111 3.32 -9.26 -16.62
C LEU A 111 4.69 -9.53 -17.26
N LEU A 112 4.70 -9.97 -18.52
CA LEU A 112 5.93 -10.29 -19.24
C LEU A 112 6.68 -9.05 -19.74
N THR A 113 5.98 -8.01 -20.19
CA THR A 113 6.57 -6.85 -20.87
C THR A 113 6.88 -5.68 -19.94
N LYS A 114 6.03 -5.43 -18.94
CA LYS A 114 6.15 -4.32 -17.99
C LYS A 114 6.58 -4.77 -16.60
N GLN A 115 6.61 -6.07 -16.34
CA GLN A 115 6.86 -6.64 -15.01
C GLN A 115 5.86 -6.13 -13.96
N SER A 116 4.62 -5.85 -14.39
CA SER A 116 3.51 -5.40 -13.55
C SER A 116 2.40 -6.44 -13.52
N VAL A 117 1.80 -6.64 -12.34
CA VAL A 117 0.56 -7.43 -12.22
C VAL A 117 -0.61 -6.48 -12.46
N GLU A 118 -1.16 -6.52 -13.68
CA GLU A 118 -2.35 -5.75 -14.06
C GLU A 118 -3.55 -6.69 -14.10
N LEU A 119 -4.64 -6.33 -13.42
CA LEU A 119 -5.88 -7.12 -13.43
C LEU A 119 -6.77 -6.68 -14.61
N ARG A 120 -7.31 -7.65 -15.35
CA ARG A 120 -8.27 -7.42 -16.44
C ARG A 120 -9.71 -7.35 -15.95
N THR A 121 -9.99 -7.94 -14.80
CA THR A 121 -11.29 -7.92 -14.14
C THR A 121 -11.22 -7.21 -12.81
N THR A 122 -12.36 -6.69 -12.35
CA THR A 122 -12.49 -6.21 -10.98
C THR A 122 -12.51 -7.43 -10.05
N PRO A 123 -11.58 -7.55 -9.10
CA PRO A 123 -11.56 -8.68 -8.18
C PRO A 123 -12.78 -8.65 -7.27
N GLU A 124 -13.46 -9.79 -7.13
CA GLU A 124 -14.54 -9.99 -6.17
C GLU A 124 -14.06 -10.88 -5.02
N GLY A 125 -14.43 -10.55 -3.79
CA GLY A 125 -13.97 -11.27 -2.61
C GLY A 125 -14.42 -10.64 -1.30
N THR A 126 -13.88 -11.16 -0.22
CA THR A 126 -14.09 -10.64 1.13
C THR A 126 -12.78 -10.09 1.68
N CYS A 127 -12.86 -9.02 2.46
CA CYS A 127 -11.70 -8.56 3.21
C CYS A 127 -12.10 -8.18 4.64
N GLU A 128 -11.35 -8.72 5.58
CA GLU A 128 -11.42 -8.43 7.01
C GLU A 128 -10.23 -7.54 7.37
N VAL A 129 -10.52 -6.40 7.99
CA VAL A 129 -9.49 -5.46 8.47
C VAL A 129 -9.77 -5.16 9.93
N SER A 130 -8.76 -5.30 10.76
CA SER A 130 -8.80 -4.92 12.18
C SER A 130 -8.07 -3.60 12.36
N PHE A 131 -8.75 -2.65 12.99
CA PHE A 131 -8.22 -1.32 13.30
C PHE A 131 -8.24 -1.09 14.80
N ASP A 132 -7.17 -0.49 15.32
CA ASP A 132 -7.25 0.20 16.61
C ASP A 132 -7.84 1.62 16.43
N ALA A 133 -7.95 2.38 17.53
CA ALA A 133 -8.46 3.75 17.47
C ALA A 133 -7.60 4.67 16.58
N ARG A 134 -6.28 4.47 16.56
CA ARG A 134 -5.33 5.29 15.80
C ARG A 134 -5.44 4.98 14.31
N ASP A 135 -5.50 3.70 13.96
CA ASP A 135 -5.71 3.20 12.60
C ASP A 135 -7.01 3.77 12.02
N PHE A 136 -8.09 3.72 12.80
CA PHE A 136 -9.37 4.28 12.38
C PHE A 136 -9.29 5.81 12.22
N GLY A 137 -8.58 6.51 13.13
CA GLY A 137 -8.27 7.93 12.99
C GLY A 137 -7.51 8.25 11.69
N ASN A 138 -6.56 7.40 11.31
CA ASN A 138 -5.82 7.54 10.04
C ASN A 138 -6.73 7.29 8.82
N PHE A 139 -7.63 6.31 8.90
CA PHE A 139 -8.63 6.05 7.85
C PHE A 139 -9.55 7.25 7.61
N LEU A 140 -10.06 7.88 8.68
CA LEU A 140 -11.00 9.00 8.57
C LEU A 140 -10.40 10.26 7.93
N VAL A 141 -9.08 10.45 8.04
CA VAL A 141 -8.36 11.56 7.40
C VAL A 141 -7.67 11.16 6.10
N HIS A 142 -7.93 9.94 5.60
CA HIS A 142 -7.32 9.47 4.37
C HIS A 142 -7.93 10.21 3.16
N PRO A 143 -7.13 10.65 2.17
CA PRO A 143 -7.63 11.47 1.05
C PRO A 143 -8.82 10.85 0.29
N GLN A 144 -8.86 9.52 0.17
CA GLN A 144 -9.99 8.85 -0.50
C GLN A 144 -11.28 8.92 0.33
N PHE A 145 -11.18 8.79 1.65
CA PHE A 145 -12.33 8.92 2.54
C PHE A 145 -12.83 10.36 2.59
N GLU A 146 -11.92 11.33 2.75
CA GLU A 146 -12.26 12.76 2.68
C GLU A 146 -12.93 13.14 1.36
N ASN A 147 -12.45 12.57 0.24
CA ASN A 147 -13.09 12.74 -1.05
C ASN A 147 -14.50 12.17 -1.11
N ALA A 148 -14.76 11.01 -0.49
CA ALA A 148 -16.09 10.44 -0.38
C ALA A 148 -17.01 11.33 0.47
N VAL A 149 -16.56 11.76 1.65
CA VAL A 149 -17.28 12.68 2.56
C VAL A 149 -17.67 13.97 1.83
N ARG A 150 -16.72 14.57 1.08
CA ARG A 150 -16.98 15.79 0.31
C ARG A 150 -18.02 15.60 -0.78
N ARG A 151 -18.11 14.42 -1.39
CA ARG A 151 -19.18 14.10 -2.37
C ARG A 151 -20.53 13.96 -1.66
N SER A 152 -20.55 13.34 -0.49
CA SER A 152 -21.75 13.18 0.35
C SER A 152 -22.27 14.48 0.94
N ARG A 153 -21.48 15.57 0.95
CA ARG A 153 -21.94 16.92 1.34
C ARG A 153 -23.27 17.31 0.67
N ARG A 154 -23.45 16.95 -0.61
CA ARG A 154 -24.68 17.27 -1.35
C ARG A 154 -25.91 16.58 -0.77
N GLU A 155 -25.73 15.42 -0.16
CA GLU A 155 -26.78 14.62 0.47
C GLU A 155 -27.02 15.06 1.92
N TRP A 156 -25.95 15.35 2.67
CA TRP A 156 -26.03 15.69 4.09
C TRP A 156 -26.37 17.16 4.35
N GLY A 157 -26.03 18.06 3.42
CA GLY A 157 -26.33 19.50 3.52
C GLY A 157 -25.39 20.29 4.45
N PHE A 158 -24.30 19.70 4.92
CA PHE A 158 -23.27 20.37 5.74
C PHE A 158 -21.88 19.77 5.49
N ASP A 159 -20.85 20.54 5.86
CA ASP A 159 -19.46 20.05 5.82
C ASP A 159 -19.12 19.33 7.12
N VAL A 160 -18.40 18.22 6.99
CA VAL A 160 -17.89 17.42 8.11
C VAL A 160 -16.39 17.32 7.96
N THR A 161 -15.66 17.71 9.00
CA THR A 161 -14.22 17.49 9.08
C THR A 161 -13.90 16.53 10.20
N PHE A 162 -13.24 15.43 9.85
CA PHE A 162 -12.75 14.43 10.79
C PHE A 162 -11.37 14.81 11.31
N ARG A 163 -11.06 14.42 12.55
CA ARG A 163 -9.75 14.60 13.17
C ARG A 163 -9.16 13.25 13.52
N ARG A 164 -7.87 13.07 13.23
CA ARG A 164 -7.12 11.84 13.49
C ARG A 164 -7.11 11.47 14.97
N ASP A 165 -6.90 12.46 15.83
CA ASP A 165 -6.86 12.34 17.30
C ASP A 165 -8.25 12.32 17.95
N GLY A 166 -9.30 12.48 17.15
CA GLY A 166 -10.69 12.52 17.60
C GLY A 166 -11.36 11.15 17.69
N VAL A 167 -10.63 10.04 17.60
CA VAL A 167 -11.21 8.69 17.59
C VAL A 167 -10.88 7.93 18.87
N ARG A 168 -11.88 7.23 19.41
CA ARG A 168 -11.79 6.35 20.58
C ARG A 168 -12.57 5.07 20.34
N LEU A 169 -12.17 4.01 21.04
CA LEU A 169 -12.94 2.77 21.13
C LEU A 169 -13.57 2.72 22.53
N GLU A 170 -14.90 2.70 22.59
CA GLU A 170 -15.67 2.66 23.83
C GLU A 170 -16.74 1.58 23.69
N ASP A 171 -16.76 0.60 24.60
CA ASP A 171 -17.75 -0.50 24.64
C ASP A 171 -17.97 -1.25 23.31
N GLY A 172 -16.90 -1.43 22.53
CA GLY A 172 -16.96 -2.10 21.22
C GLY A 172 -17.49 -1.22 20.08
N ALA A 173 -17.76 0.05 20.34
CA ALA A 173 -18.11 1.05 19.35
C ALA A 173 -16.92 1.98 19.05
N VAL A 174 -16.87 2.47 17.81
CA VAL A 174 -15.97 3.55 17.42
C VAL A 174 -16.65 4.88 17.69
N VAL A 175 -16.11 5.65 18.61
CA VAL A 175 -16.55 7.02 18.92
C VAL A 175 -15.62 7.98 18.21
N TYR A 176 -16.17 8.90 17.44
CA TYR A 176 -15.39 9.91 16.74
C TYR A 176 -15.98 11.31 16.90
N PHE A 177 -15.11 12.31 17.00
CA PHE A 177 -15.49 13.71 17.09
C PHE A 177 -15.26 14.40 15.74
N VAL A 178 -16.29 15.11 15.26
CA VAL A 178 -16.24 15.89 14.02
C VAL A 178 -16.52 17.35 14.28
N THR A 179 -15.90 18.20 13.47
CA THR A 179 -16.29 19.61 13.39
C THR A 179 -17.32 19.75 12.28
N ARG A 180 -18.50 20.30 12.61
CA ARG A 180 -19.51 20.65 11.62
C ARG A 180 -19.24 22.05 11.08
N GLY A 181 -18.95 22.14 9.79
CA GLY A 181 -18.86 23.41 9.07
C GLY A 181 -20.26 23.89 8.69
N GLY A 182 -20.66 25.06 9.20
CA GLY A 182 -21.85 25.78 8.73
C GLY A 182 -21.49 26.67 7.56
N CYS A 183 -22.28 26.63 6.48
CA CYS A 183 -22.29 27.72 5.51
C CYS A 183 -22.66 29.00 6.28
N GLY A 184 -21.73 29.95 6.36
CA GLY A 184 -22.02 31.31 6.78
C GLY A 184 -23.04 31.93 5.83
N GLY A 185 -24.32 31.74 6.14
CA GLY A 185 -25.39 32.62 5.71
C GLY A 185 -25.53 33.69 6.77
N GLY A 186 -25.13 34.92 6.45
CA GLY A 186 -25.34 36.07 7.30
C GLY A 186 -26.84 36.26 7.59
N GLY A 187 -27.13 36.60 8.84
CA GLY A 187 -28.44 36.96 9.33
C GLY A 187 -28.28 37.40 10.77
N ALA A 188 -28.00 38.69 10.96
CA ALA A 188 -28.08 39.33 12.26
C ALA A 188 -29.51 39.21 12.77
N GLU A 189 -29.69 38.82 14.03
CA GLU A 189 -30.78 39.30 14.85
C GLU A 189 -30.35 39.14 16.31
N GLY A 190 -30.11 40.29 16.94
CA GLY A 190 -29.85 40.39 18.36
C GLY A 190 -31.08 39.94 19.14
N TRP A 191 -30.81 39.28 20.26
CA TRP A 191 -31.76 39.20 21.36
C TRP A 191 -31.05 39.84 22.55
N ASP A 192 -31.22 41.15 22.67
CA ASP A 192 -31.30 41.81 23.96
C ASP A 192 -32.69 41.48 24.53
N GLU A 193 -32.73 40.73 25.63
CA GLU A 193 -33.43 41.05 26.89
C GLU A 193 -33.25 39.91 27.90
#